data_AF-A0A6I5R8Z5-F1
#
_entry.id   AF-A0A6I5R8Z5-F1
#
_cell.length_a   1.000
_cell.length_b   1.000
_cell.length_c   1.000
_cell.angle_alpha   90.00
_cell.angle_beta   90.00
_cell.angle_gamma   90.00
#
_symmetry.space_group_name_H-M   'P 1'
#
loop_
_entity.id
_entity.type
_entity.pdbx_description
1 polymer ?
#
loop_
_entity_poly.entity_id
_entity_poly.type
_entity_poly.pdbx_seq_one_letter_code
_entity_poly.pdbx_strand_id
1 'polypeptide(L)'
;MPKSLAFQERVAAKIQADQPGTAIALYREMIEAAIDRRGRDNYRRATQYLQTVQYLYEQLQQQDTCQQYVQHLRTQHNNLPALKQKLSKAGF
;
A
#
# COMPACT_ATOMS: atom_id res chain seq x y z
N MET A 1 3.08 15.32 16.08
CA MET A 1 1.69 15.11 15.60
C MET A 1 1.76 14.20 14.39
N PRO A 2 1.13 13.01 14.40
CA PRO A 2 0.97 12.25 13.16
C PRO A 2 0.18 13.12 12.17
N LYS A 3 0.67 13.25 10.94
CA LYS A 3 -0.07 13.93 9.87
C LYS A 3 -1.37 13.16 9.65
N SER A 4 -2.48 13.86 9.41
CA SER A 4 -3.75 13.18 9.15
C SER A 4 -3.64 12.32 7.87
N LEU A 5 -4.29 11.16 7.85
CA LEU A 5 -4.25 10.23 6.71
C LEU A 5 -4.69 10.94 5.41
N ALA A 6 -5.74 11.77 5.50
CA ALA A 6 -6.22 12.59 4.39
C ALA A 6 -5.22 13.66 3.90
N PHE A 7 -4.27 14.09 4.74
CA PHE A 7 -3.17 14.95 4.30
C PHE A 7 -2.11 14.13 3.57
N GLN A 8 -1.72 12.97 4.10
CA GLN A 8 -0.74 12.08 3.46
C GLN A 8 -1.21 11.60 2.08
N GLU A 9 -2.49 11.22 1.94
CA GLU A 9 -3.10 10.84 0.66
C GLU A 9 -2.98 11.97 -0.38
N ARG A 10 -3.32 13.21 0.02
CA ARG A 10 -3.23 14.38 -0.88
C ARG A 10 -1.80 14.68 -1.28
N VAL A 11 -0.84 14.55 -0.37
CA VAL A 11 0.58 14.76 -0.67
C VAL A 11 1.09 13.68 -1.62
N ALA A 12 0.85 12.41 -1.32
CA ALA A 12 1.29 11.29 -2.15
C ALA A 12 0.71 11.39 -3.56
N ALA A 13 -0.59 11.64 -3.69
CA ALA A 13 -1.26 11.81 -4.98
C ALA A 13 -0.70 12.99 -5.79
N LYS A 14 -0.34 14.09 -5.13
CA LYS A 14 0.20 15.29 -5.81
C LYS A 14 1.62 15.07 -6.33
N ILE A 15 2.45 14.32 -5.61
CA ILE A 15 3.87 14.14 -5.96
C ILE A 15 4.14 12.89 -6.79
N GLN A 16 3.19 11.96 -6.94
CA GLN A 16 3.45 10.65 -7.56
C GLN A 16 3.92 10.71 -9.01
N ALA A 17 3.59 11.77 -9.76
CA ALA A 17 4.04 11.96 -11.13
C ALA A 17 5.51 12.42 -11.18
N ASP A 18 5.88 13.40 -10.35
CA ASP A 18 7.22 14.02 -10.36
C ASP A 18 8.23 13.25 -9.51
N GLN A 19 7.76 12.59 -8.45
CA GLN A 19 8.56 11.90 -7.44
C GLN A 19 7.92 10.56 -7.04
N PRO A 20 7.84 9.60 -7.99
CA PRO A 20 7.18 8.31 -7.76
C PRO A 20 7.77 7.53 -6.58
N GLY A 21 9.10 7.56 -6.37
CA GLY A 21 9.75 6.91 -5.23
C GLY A 21 9.28 7.47 -3.87
N THR A 22 9.17 8.80 -3.76
CA THR A 22 8.68 9.46 -2.54
C THR A 22 7.19 9.16 -2.31
N ALA A 23 6.37 9.14 -3.38
CA ALA A 23 4.96 8.76 -3.27
C ALA A 23 4.79 7.30 -2.83
N ILE A 24 5.58 6.37 -3.38
CA ILE A 24 5.58 4.96 -2.98
C ILE A 24 5.85 4.84 -1.48
N ALA A 25 6.85 5.53 -0.95
CA ALA A 25 7.16 5.49 0.48
C ALA A 25 5.96 5.92 1.35
N LEU A 26 5.29 7.01 0.97
CA LEU A 26 4.09 7.49 1.69
C LEU A 26 2.91 6.51 1.59
N TYR A 27 2.67 5.93 0.41
CA TYR A 27 1.62 4.92 0.26
C TYR A 27 1.91 3.68 1.10
N ARG A 28 3.18 3.23 1.18
CA ARG A 28 3.59 2.11 2.04
C ARG A 28 3.31 2.41 3.51
N GLU A 29 3.65 3.59 4.01
CA GLU A 29 3.29 4.01 5.38
C GLU A 29 1.77 3.92 5.63
N MET A 30 0.95 4.37 4.66
CA MET A 30 -0.51 4.31 4.77
C MET A 30 -1.06 2.89 4.68
N ILE A 31 -0.42 2.00 3.92
CA ILE A 31 -0.76 0.57 3.84
C ILE A 31 -0.56 -0.10 5.20
N GLU A 32 0.63 0.04 5.80
CA GLU A 32 0.95 -0.53 7.11
C GLU A 32 -0.03 0.02 8.18
N ALA A 33 -0.22 1.34 8.22
CA ALA A 33 -1.14 1.97 9.17
C ALA A 33 -2.60 1.51 9.00
N ALA A 34 -3.05 1.24 7.76
CA ALA A 34 -4.37 0.70 7.51
C ALA A 34 -4.48 -0.77 7.98
N ILE A 35 -3.45 -1.58 7.75
CA ILE A 35 -3.42 -2.97 8.22
C ILE A 35 -3.44 -3.02 9.76
N ASP A 36 -2.64 -2.18 10.42
CA ASP A 36 -2.54 -2.12 11.88
C ASP A 36 -3.85 -1.72 12.57
N ARG A 37 -4.63 -0.84 11.94
CA ARG A 37 -5.98 -0.47 12.44
C ARG A 37 -6.99 -1.60 12.34
N ARG A 38 -6.68 -2.65 11.57
CA ARG A 38 -7.50 -3.84 11.32
C ARG A 38 -8.90 -3.52 10.77
N GLY A 39 -9.62 -4.58 10.40
CA GLY A 39 -11.00 -4.46 9.92
C GLY A 39 -11.08 -4.33 8.39
N ARG A 40 -12.20 -4.81 7.85
CA ARG A 40 -12.36 -5.07 6.42
C ARG A 40 -12.26 -3.81 5.55
N ASP A 41 -12.65 -2.65 6.09
CA ASP A 41 -12.56 -1.38 5.37
C ASP A 41 -11.14 -0.83 5.35
N ASN A 42 -10.39 -0.99 6.44
CA ASN A 42 -8.98 -0.60 6.44
C ASN A 42 -8.16 -1.52 5.53
N TYR A 43 -8.44 -2.83 5.49
CA TYR A 43 -7.81 -3.72 4.51
C TYR A 43 -8.18 -3.39 3.07
N ARG A 44 -9.42 -2.91 2.81
CA ARG A 44 -9.81 -2.41 1.48
C ARG A 44 -8.98 -1.19 1.10
N ARG A 45 -8.78 -0.24 2.02
CA ARG A 45 -7.92 0.93 1.77
C ARG A 45 -6.47 0.53 1.51
N ALA A 46 -5.93 -0.40 2.31
CA ALA A 46 -4.59 -0.94 2.08
C ALA A 46 -4.44 -1.51 0.66
N THR A 47 -5.41 -2.30 0.17
CA THR A 47 -5.37 -2.81 -1.20
C THR A 47 -5.50 -1.73 -2.27
N GLN A 48 -6.22 -0.64 -2.01
CA GLN A 48 -6.32 0.49 -2.95
C GLN A 48 -5.00 1.23 -3.09
N TYR A 49 -4.32 1.53 -1.97
CA TYR A 49 -2.97 2.12 -2.02
C TYR A 49 -1.97 1.17 -2.68
N LEU A 50 -2.09 -0.14 -2.44
CA LEU A 50 -1.20 -1.14 -3.02
C LEU A 50 -1.33 -1.21 -4.55
N GLN A 51 -2.53 -1.02 -5.12
CA GLN A 51 -2.73 -0.88 -6.56
C GLN A 51 -2.01 0.36 -7.13
N THR A 52 -2.05 1.49 -6.41
CA THR A 52 -1.29 2.67 -6.81
C THR A 52 0.21 2.41 -6.74
N VAL A 53 0.69 1.77 -5.68
CA VAL A 53 2.11 1.39 -5.52
C VAL A 53 2.57 0.45 -6.64
N GLN A 54 1.76 -0.54 -7.01
CA GLN A 54 2.05 -1.44 -8.12
C GLN A 54 2.22 -0.66 -9.43
N TYR A 55 1.28 0.22 -9.76
CA TYR A 55 1.38 1.06 -10.94
C TYR A 55 2.65 1.92 -10.94
N LEU A 56 3.00 2.54 -9.81
CA LEU A 56 4.22 3.36 -9.72
C LEU A 56 5.50 2.52 -9.86
N TYR A 57 5.54 1.32 -9.29
CA TYR A 57 6.65 0.38 -9.51
C TYR A 57 6.75 -0.07 -10.96
N GLU A 58 5.63 -0.29 -11.66
CA GLU A 58 5.64 -0.60 -13.10
C GLU A 58 6.21 0.55 -13.94
N GLN A 59 5.85 1.80 -13.63
CA GLN A 59 6.44 2.98 -14.29
C GLN A 59 7.95 3.09 -14.06
N LEU A 60 8.43 2.61 -12.91
CA LEU A 60 9.84 2.58 -12.55
C LEU A 60 10.59 1.32 -13.03
N GLN A 61 9.91 0.39 -13.72
CA GLN A 61 10.46 -0.92 -14.10
C GLN A 61 10.98 -1.74 -12.90
N GLN A 62 10.29 -1.63 -11.76
CA GLN A 62 10.62 -2.24 -10.47
C GLN A 62 9.53 -3.21 -9.98
N GLN A 63 8.91 -3.97 -10.90
CA GLN A 63 7.82 -4.90 -10.61
C GLN A 63 8.22 -5.96 -9.56
N ASP A 64 9.46 -6.44 -9.61
CA ASP A 64 9.98 -7.40 -8.63
C ASP A 64 9.98 -6.83 -7.21
N THR A 65 10.28 -5.53 -7.05
CA THR A 65 10.21 -4.85 -5.76
C THR A 65 8.79 -4.79 -5.22
N CYS A 66 7.79 -4.59 -6.11
CA CYS A 66 6.39 -4.66 -5.72
C CYS A 66 6.01 -6.07 -5.22
N GLN A 67 6.41 -7.13 -5.94
CA GLN A 67 6.12 -8.51 -5.54
C GLN A 67 6.76 -8.87 -4.20
N GLN A 68 8.03 -8.47 -3.99
CA GLN A 68 8.72 -8.65 -2.72
C GLN A 68 7.99 -7.94 -1.57
N TYR A 69 7.49 -6.73 -1.80
CA TYR A 69 6.73 -5.99 -0.79
C TYR A 69 5.39 -6.67 -0.47
N VAL A 70 4.65 -7.13 -1.47
CA VAL A 70 3.41 -7.90 -1.27
C VAL A 70 3.67 -9.19 -0.47
N GLN A 71 4.75 -9.90 -0.80
CA GLN A 71 5.13 -11.11 -0.08
C GLN A 71 5.54 -10.82 1.37
N HIS A 72 6.19 -9.68 1.60
CA HIS A 72 6.48 -9.20 2.96
C HIS A 72 5.19 -9.00 3.76
N LEU A 73 4.20 -8.28 3.21
CA LEU A 73 2.90 -8.07 3.87
C LEU A 73 2.19 -9.39 4.22
N ARG A 74 2.19 -10.35 3.29
CA ARG A 74 1.60 -11.69 3.50
C ARG A 74 2.29 -12.46 4.63
N THR A 75 3.61 -12.32 4.73
CA THR A 75 4.44 -13.00 5.73
C THR A 75 4.27 -12.37 7.11
N GLN A 76 4.39 -11.04 7.19
CA GLN A 76 4.27 -10.30 8.46
C GLN A 76 2.88 -10.42 9.07
N HIS A 77 1.83 -10.43 8.24
CA HIS A 77 0.44 -10.48 8.69
C HIS A 77 -0.19 -11.86 8.43
N ASN A 78 0.59 -12.92 8.62
CA ASN A 78 0.15 -14.29 8.31
C ASN A 78 -1.09 -14.74 9.11
N ASN A 79 -1.33 -14.13 10.27
CA ASN A 79 -2.42 -14.39 11.19
C ASN A 79 -3.68 -13.57 10.89
N LEU A 80 -3.69 -12.75 9.83
CA LEU A 80 -4.83 -11.93 9.42
C LEU A 80 -5.52 -12.53 8.16
N PRO A 81 -6.41 -13.54 8.32
CA PRO A 81 -7.04 -14.21 7.17
C PRO A 81 -7.91 -13.25 6.33
N ALA A 82 -8.54 -12.27 6.97
CA ALA A 82 -9.34 -11.26 6.27
C ALA A 82 -8.48 -10.33 5.40
N LEU A 83 -7.24 -10.02 5.81
CA LEU A 83 -6.29 -9.28 4.99
C LEU A 83 -5.85 -10.12 3.79
N LYS A 84 -5.45 -11.38 4.03
CA LYS A 84 -5.06 -12.31 2.96
C LYS A 84 -6.13 -12.43 1.89
N GLN A 85 -7.39 -12.61 2.30
CA GLN A 85 -8.51 -12.66 1.36
C GLN A 85 -8.64 -11.35 0.56
N LYS A 86 -8.41 -10.18 1.18
CA LYS A 86 -8.46 -8.89 0.50
C LYS A 86 -7.33 -8.74 -0.52
N LEU A 87 -6.11 -9.11 -0.16
CA LEU A 87 -4.95 -9.13 -1.07
C LEU A 87 -5.23 -10.03 -2.28
N SER A 88 -5.62 -11.29 -2.05
CA SER A 88 -5.92 -12.22 -3.14
C SER A 88 -7.06 -11.75 -4.04
N LYS A 89 -8.13 -11.17 -3.47
CA LYS A 89 -9.23 -10.59 -4.26
C LYS A 89 -8.80 -9.39 -5.11
N ALA A 90 -7.78 -8.66 -4.69
CA ALA A 90 -7.23 -7.52 -5.41
C ALA A 90 -6.13 -7.92 -6.42
N GLY A 91 -5.79 -9.21 -6.52
CA GLY A 91 -4.75 -9.72 -7.42
C GLY A 91 -3.35 -9.79 -6.83
N PHE A 92 -3.21 -9.62 -5.51
CA PHE A 92 -1.95 -9.63 -4.77
C PHE A 92 -1.72 -10.91 -3.99
#